data_AF-A0A963T8Z0-F1
#
_entry.id   AF-A0A963T8Z0-F1
#
_cell.length_a   1.000
_cell.length_b   1.000
_cell.length_c   1.000
_cell.angle_alpha   90.00
_cell.angle_beta   90.00
_cell.angle_gamma   90.00
#
_symmetry.space_group_name_H-M   'P 1'
#
loop_
_entity.id
_entity.type
_entity.pdbx_description
1 polymer ?
#
loop_
_entity_poly.entity_id
_entity_poly.type
_entity_poly.pdbx_seq_one_letter_code
_entity_poly.pdbx_strand_id
1 'polypeptide(L)' 'MTGTDSLHPVPRLILASASPRRVDLLRQIGVVPDAILPAHVDETPLKD' A
#
# COMPACT_ATOMS: atom_id res chain seq x y z
N MET A 1 -16.43 -23.70 -22.24
CA MET A 1 -15.70 -23.35 -21.00
C MET A 1 -14.97 -22.03 -21.18
N THR A 2 -15.68 -20.94 -21.48
CA THR A 2 -15.12 -19.60 -21.60
C THR A 2 -15.59 -18.78 -20.41
N GLY A 3 -14.90 -18.96 -19.29
CA GLY A 3 -15.00 -18.04 -18.16
C GLY A 3 -14.17 -16.82 -18.50
N THR A 4 -14.84 -15.74 -18.85
CA THR A 4 -14.26 -14.40 -18.92
C THR A 4 -13.77 -14.04 -17.52
N ASP A 5 -12.49 -14.31 -17.27
CA ASP A 5 -11.76 -13.72 -16.16
C ASP A 5 -11.85 -12.19 -16.35
N SER A 6 -12.61 -11.55 -15.47
CA SER A 6 -12.97 -10.16 -15.63
C SER A 6 -11.69 -9.32 -15.56
N LEU A 7 -11.48 -8.48 -16.58
CA LEU A 7 -10.36 -7.54 -16.71
C LEU A 7 -10.38 -6.50 -15.59
N HIS A 8 -10.08 -6.89 -14.37
CA HIS A 8 -9.82 -5.96 -13.28
C HIS A 8 -8.31 -5.76 -13.19
N PRO A 9 -7.80 -4.56 -13.51
CA PRO A 9 -6.40 -4.28 -13.31
C PRO A 9 -6.09 -4.42 -11.81
N VAL A 10 -5.06 -5.20 -11.50
CA VAL A 10 -4.56 -5.34 -10.13
C VAL A 10 -4.22 -3.93 -9.61
N PRO A 11 -4.80 -3.48 -8.50
CA PRO A 11 -4.57 -2.14 -8.00
C PRO A 11 -3.10 -2.00 -7.54
N ARG A 12 -2.50 -0.85 -7.82
CA ARG A 12 -1.17 -0.53 -7.33
C ARG A 12 -1.18 -0.31 -5.83
N LEU A 13 -0.24 -0.94 -5.14
CA LEU A 13 -0.04 -0.81 -3.70
C LEU A 13 1.09 0.18 -3.41
N ILE A 14 0.79 1.27 -2.73
CA ILE A 14 1.78 2.26 -2.29
C ILE A 14 1.91 2.22 -0.77
N LEU A 15 3.14 2.08 -0.27
CA LEU A 15 3.41 2.19 1.17
C LEU A 15 3.61 3.66 1.55
N ALA A 16 2.61 4.25 2.19
CA ALA A 16 2.63 5.64 2.62
C ALA A 16 3.44 5.90 3.92
N SER A 17 4.56 5.19 4.11
CA SER A 17 5.37 5.30 5.33
C SER A 17 6.87 5.19 5.05
N ALA A 18 7.65 6.07 5.67
CA ALA A 18 9.12 6.01 5.66
C ALA A 18 9.72 4.94 6.59
N SER A 19 8.91 4.18 7.34
CA SER A 19 9.42 3.23 8.33
C SER A 19 10.00 1.97 7.66
N PRO A 20 11.31 1.67 7.81
CA PRO A 20 11.90 0.44 7.27
C PRO A 20 11.22 -0.82 7.82
N ARG A 21 10.80 -0.77 9.10
CA ARG A 21 10.09 -1.87 9.76
C ARG A 21 8.76 -2.23 9.06
N ARG A 22 8.07 -1.26 8.45
CA ARG A 22 6.83 -1.52 7.71
C ARG A 22 7.09 -2.23 6.38
N VAL A 23 8.21 -1.91 5.72
CA VAL A 23 8.64 -2.62 4.51
C VAL A 23 8.94 -4.08 4.85
N ASP A 24 9.64 -4.33 5.95
CA ASP A 24 9.99 -5.68 6.37
C ASP A 24 8.74 -6.51 6.74
N LEU A 25 7.74 -5.92 7.38
CA LEU A 25 6.47 -6.58 7.66
C LEU A 25 5.72 -6.99 6.38
N LEU A 26 5.66 -6.11 5.37
CA LEU A 26 5.06 -6.46 4.08
C LEU A 26 5.79 -7.62 3.41
N ARG A 27 7.13 -7.61 3.46
CA ARG A 27 7.95 -8.70 2.93
C ARG A 27 7.70 -10.03 3.63
N GLN A 28 7.52 -10.03 4.96
CA GLN A 28 7.22 -11.24 5.72
C GLN A 28 5.92 -11.94 5.27
N ILE A 29 4.95 -11.17 4.79
CA ILE A 29 3.67 -11.69 4.26
C ILE A 29 3.67 -11.84 2.74
N GLY A 30 4.83 -11.71 2.08
CA GLY A 30 4.95 -11.87 0.62
C GLY A 30 4.40 -10.70 -0.20
N VAL A 31 4.17 -9.53 0.41
CA VAL A 31 3.68 -8.33 -0.26
C VAL A 31 4.84 -7.38 -0.56
N VAL A 32 4.92 -6.93 -1.80
CA VAL A 32 5.88 -5.90 -2.24
C VAL A 32 5.10 -4.68 -2.70
N PRO A 33 5.28 -3.50 -2.08
CA PRO A 33 4.65 -2.28 -2.57
C PRO A 33 5.32 -1.84 -3.88
N ASP A 34 4.54 -1.28 -4.80
CA ASP A 34 5.03 -0.69 -6.05
C ASP A 34 5.86 0.57 -5.81
N ALA A 35 5.56 1.30 -4.72
CA ALA A 35 6.29 2.49 -4.31
C ALA A 35 6.23 2.69 -2.79
N ILE A 36 7.24 3.37 -2.25
CA ILE A 36 7.27 3.86 -0.87
C ILE A 36 7.23 5.39 -0.95
N LEU A 37 6.11 5.99 -0.56
CA LEU A 37 5.88 7.44 -0.63
C LEU A 37 5.45 7.95 0.75
N PRO A 38 6.39 8.36 1.62
CA PRO A 38 6.07 8.83 2.96
C PRO A 38 5.01 9.95 2.93
N ALA A 39 3.98 9.83 3.76
CA ALA A 39 2.99 10.88 3.90
C ALA A 39 3.63 12.11 4.59
N HIS A 40 3.43 13.29 3.99
CA HIS A 40 3.73 14.58 4.60
C HIS A 40 2.41 15.24 5.02
N VAL A 41 1.72 14.60 5.97
CA VAL A 41 0.41 15.05 6.48
C VAL A 41 0.58 15.64 7.87
N ASP A 42 -0.20 16.68 8.17
CA ASP A 42 -0.32 17.20 9.53
C ASP A 42 -1.21 16.24 10.35
N GLU A 43 -0.62 15.63 11.38
CA GLU A 43 -1.32 14.69 12.27
C GLU A 43 -1.99 15.40 13.46
N THR A 44 -1.96 16.74 13.51
CA THR A 44 -2.64 17.52 14.56
C THR A 44 -4.14 17.19 14.56
N PRO A 45 -4.71 16.73 15.68
CA PRO A 45 -6.14 16.47 15.77
C PRO A 45 -6.93 17.73 15.40
N LEU A 46 -7.93 17.57 14.53
CA LEU A 46 -8.92 18.61 14.33
C LEU A 46 -9.73 18.75 15.63
N LYS A 47 -10.08 19.99 15.99
CA LYS A 47 -11.00 20.23 17.12
C LYS A 47 -12.35 19.62 16.76
N ASP A 48 -12.94 18.90 17.71
CA ASP A 48 -14.31 18.38 17.63
C ASP A 48 -15.36 19.51 17.50
#